data_AF-A0A7W3IIL0-F1
#
_entry.id   AF-A0A7W3IIL0-F1
#
_cell.length_a   1.000
_cell.length_b   1.000
_cell.length_c   1.000
_cell.angle_alpha   90.00
_cell.angle_beta   90.00
_cell.angle_gamma   90.00
#
_symmetry.space_group_name_H-M   'P 1'
#
loop_
_entity.id
_entity.type
_entity.pdbx_description
1 polymer ?
#
loop_
_entity_poly.entity_id
_entity_poly.type
_entity_poly.pdbx_seq_one_letter_code
_entity_poly.pdbx_strand_id
1 'polypeptide(L)' 'MRHPLVDRHGSLLTVAGWGNTSGGAAAHLPAVLQSVKVPVVSRWERQFAYPDDWDGSMMCASAGGRDACQGDSGG' A
#
# COMPACT_ATOMS: atom_id res chain seq x y z
N MET A 1 11.09 3.19 -25.49
CA MET A 1 9.67 3.58 -25.41
C MET A 1 9.29 3.58 -23.93
N ARG A 2 9.21 4.76 -23.29
CA ARG A 2 8.86 4.87 -21.87
C ARG A 2 7.35 4.71 -21.75
N HIS A 3 6.87 3.66 -21.08
CA HIS A 3 5.45 3.45 -20.83
C HIS A 3 5.00 4.48 -19.79
N PRO A 4 4.23 5.52 -20.14
CA PRO A 4 3.70 6.44 -19.15
C PRO A 4 2.55 5.72 -18.44
N LEU A 5 2.53 5.76 -17.11
CA LEU A 5 1.35 5.54 -16.26
C LEU A 5 0.88 4.08 -16.06
N VAL A 6 1.54 3.33 -15.16
CA VAL A 6 0.85 2.28 -14.38
C VAL A 6 0.45 2.80 -13.00
N ASP A 7 0.28 4.12 -12.86
CA ASP A 7 -0.24 4.77 -11.66
C ASP A 7 -1.58 5.41 -12.02
N ARG A 8 -2.51 4.57 -12.51
CA ARG A 8 -3.88 5.00 -12.80
C ARG A 8 -4.60 5.14 -11.47
N HIS A 9 -4.56 6.34 -10.89
CA HIS A 9 -5.29 6.68 -9.65
C HIS A 9 -6.66 5.98 -9.57
N GLY A 10 -6.97 5.40 -8.42
CA GLY A 10 -8.18 4.61 -8.22
C GLY A 10 -8.16 3.19 -8.78
N SER A 11 -7.14 2.79 -9.53
CA SER A 11 -6.99 1.39 -9.96
C SER A 11 -6.73 0.51 -8.76
N LEU A 12 -7.41 -0.64 -8.72
CA LEU A 12 -7.29 -1.58 -7.61
C LEU A 12 -6.06 -2.46 -7.78
N LEU A 13 -5.19 -2.43 -6.77
CA LEU A 13 -4.09 -3.37 -6.60
C LEU A 13 -4.48 -4.43 -5.58
N THR A 14 -3.86 -5.60 -5.67
CA THR A 14 -3.95 -6.62 -4.63
C THR A 14 -2.63 -6.61 -3.86
N VAL A 15 -2.71 -6.41 -2.56
CA VAL A 15 -1.60 -6.58 -1.62
C VAL A 15 -1.82 -7.90 -0.90
N ALA A 16 -0.77 -8.71 -0.75
CA ALA A 16 -0.84 -9.99 -0.06
C ALA A 16 0.36 -10.18 0.86
N GLY A 17 0.15 -10.82 2.00
CA GLY A 17 1.21 -11.06 2.97
C GLY A 17 0.74 -11.75 4.25
N TRP A 18 1.68 -11.99 5.16
CA TRP A 18 1.46 -12.60 6.49
C TRP A 18 1.71 -11.59 7.62
N GLY A 19 1.70 -10.31 7.30
CA GLY A 19 1.91 -9.23 8.25
C GLY A 19 0.76 -9.06 9.24
N ASN A 20 0.98 -8.10 10.14
CA ASN A 20 0.08 -7.81 11.25
C ASN A 20 -1.30 -7.31 10.78
N THR A 21 -2.39 -7.92 11.26
CA THR A 21 -3.75 -7.48 10.92
C THR A 21 -4.43 -6.63 12.00
N SER A 22 -3.82 -6.42 13.17
CA SER A 22 -4.48 -5.78 14.31
C SER A 22 -4.40 -4.25 14.34
N GLY A 23 -3.60 -3.62 13.46
CA GLY A 23 -3.41 -2.17 13.36
C GLY A 23 -2.82 -1.48 14.62
N GLY A 24 -2.61 -2.21 15.72
CA GLY A 24 -2.13 -1.71 17.00
C GLY A 24 -0.85 -2.40 17.47
N ALA A 25 -0.39 -2.02 18.68
CA ALA A 25 0.86 -2.50 19.26
C ALA A 25 0.89 -4.02 19.53
N ALA A 26 -0.27 -4.62 19.82
CA ALA A 26 -0.38 -6.07 19.98
C ALA A 26 -0.52 -6.73 18.60
N ALA A 27 0.59 -7.26 18.07
CA ALA A 27 0.60 -7.86 16.73
C ALA A 27 -0.26 -9.14 16.66
N HIS A 28 -1.08 -9.24 15.61
CA HIS A 28 -1.74 -10.47 15.20
C HIS A 28 -1.17 -10.91 13.84
N LEU A 29 -0.32 -11.93 13.85
CA LEU A 29 0.25 -12.53 12.64
C LEU A 29 -0.59 -13.74 12.22
N PRO A 30 -1.24 -13.71 11.06
CA PRO A 30 -2.10 -14.79 10.59
C PRO A 30 -1.28 -15.99 10.13
N ALA A 31 -1.76 -17.21 10.43
CA ALA A 31 -1.14 -18.45 9.96
C ALA A 31 -1.33 -18.70 8.45
N VAL A 32 -2.31 -18.03 7.84
CA VAL A 32 -2.65 -18.15 6.41
C VAL A 32 -2.44 -16.82 5.70
N LEU A 33 -2.04 -16.88 4.44
CA LEU A 33 -1.79 -15.69 3.61
C LEU A 33 -3.05 -14.82 3.55
N GLN A 34 -2.89 -13.54 3.83
CA GLN A 34 -3.96 -12.54 3.67
C GLN A 34 -3.81 -11.84 2.33
N SER A 35 -4.92 -11.34 1.80
CA SER A 35 -4.91 -10.45 0.65
C SER A 35 -6.01 -9.40 0.75
N VAL A 36 -5.72 -8.20 0.25
CA VAL A 36 -6.67 -7.09 0.25
C VAL A 36 -6.56 -6.29 -1.03
N LYS A 37 -7.70 -5.80 -1.52
CA LYS A 37 -7.73 -4.86 -2.65
C LYS A 37 -7.74 -3.44 -2.13
N VAL A 38 -6.76 -2.65 -2.59
CA VAL A 38 -6.60 -1.23 -2.26
C VAL A 38 -6.44 -0.41 -3.54
N PRO A 39 -7.03 0.80 -3.62
CA PRO A 39 -6.85 1.69 -4.75
C PRO A 39 -5.47 2.36 -4.70
N VAL A 40 -4.90 2.63 -5.87
CA VAL A 40 -3.77 3.56 -6.02
C VAL A 40 -4.19 4.96 -5.56
N VAL A 41 -3.39 5.55 -4.67
CA VAL A 41 -3.53 6.93 -4.17
C VAL A 41 -2.90 7.90 -5.17
N SER A 42 -3.50 9.09 -5.36
CA SER A 42 -2.98 10.02 -6.36
C SER A 42 -1.64 10.60 -5.91
N ARG A 43 -0.84 11.05 -6.89
CA ARG A 43 0.41 11.74 -6.60
C ARG A 43 0.22 12.96 -5.70
N TRP A 44 -0.88 13.67 -5.89
CA TRP A 44 -1.22 14.87 -5.11
C TRP A 44 -1.57 14.52 -3.66
N GLU A 45 -2.47 13.57 -3.44
CA GLU A 45 -2.86 13.13 -2.10
C GLU A 45 -1.67 12.60 -1.31
N ARG A 46 -0.79 11.83 -1.97
CA ARG A 46 0.45 11.38 -1.35
C ARG A 46 1.38 12.54 -1.01
N GLN A 47 1.66 13.44 -1.96
CA GLN A 47 2.56 14.58 -1.75
C GLN A 47 2.09 15.47 -0.58
N PHE A 48 0.77 15.57 -0.40
CA PHE A 48 0.19 16.26 0.74
C PHE A 48 0.43 15.52 2.06
N ALA A 49 0.34 14.18 2.07
CA ALA A 49 0.56 13.37 3.27
C ALA A 49 2.05 13.18 3.62
N TYR A 50 2.93 13.11 2.62
CA TYR A 50 4.36 12.84 2.72
C TYR A 50 5.14 13.81 1.80
N PRO A 51 5.32 15.08 2.22
CA PRO A 51 5.90 16.10 1.35
C PRO A 51 7.37 15.89 1.00
N ASP A 52 8.14 15.21 1.86
CA ASP A 52 9.60 15.09 1.70
C ASP A 52 10.06 13.69 1.22
N ASP A 53 9.17 12.70 1.20
CA ASP A 53 9.51 11.29 0.96
C ASP A 53 9.16 10.81 -0.46
N TRP A 54 9.74 11.45 -1.49
CA TRP A 54 9.47 11.07 -2.87
C TRP A 54 10.63 11.33 -3.85
N ASP A 55 11.11 10.26 -4.49
CA ASP A 55 12.12 10.30 -5.56
C ASP A 55 11.57 9.97 -6.96
N GLY A 56 10.25 9.76 -7.07
CA GLY A 56 9.60 9.37 -8.33
C GLY A 56 9.55 7.87 -8.61
N SER A 57 10.17 7.04 -7.77
CA SER A 57 10.25 5.58 -7.96
C SER A 57 9.20 4.77 -7.18
N MET A 58 8.52 5.40 -6.22
CA MET A 58 7.57 4.73 -5.33
C MET A 58 6.12 4.82 -5.87
N MET A 59 5.18 4.17 -5.19
CA MET A 59 3.73 4.37 -5.39
C MET A 59 3.03 4.21 -4.03
N CYS A 60 1.80 4.71 -3.90
CA CYS A 60 1.01 4.53 -2.69
C CYS A 60 -0.34 3.91 -3.05
N ALA A 61 -0.78 2.94 -2.26
CA ALA A 61 -2.09 2.33 -2.41
C ALA A 61 -2.63 1.97 -1.03
N SER A 62 -3.80 2.50 -0.68
CA SER A 62 -4.44 2.23 0.61
C SER A 62 -5.92 2.56 0.54
N ALA A 63 -6.70 2.00 1.46
CA ALA A 63 -8.07 2.41 1.71
C ALA A 63 -8.32 2.47 3.22
N GLY A 64 -9.34 3.22 3.67
CA GLY A 64 -9.70 3.26 5.08
C GLY A 64 -9.88 1.85 5.66
N GLY A 65 -9.07 1.52 6.68
CA GLY A 65 -9.05 0.22 7.35
C GLY A 65 -8.44 -0.94 6.55
N ARG A 66 -7.79 -0.68 5.41
CA ARG A 66 -7.20 -1.69 4.52
C ARG A 66 -5.86 -1.20 3.98
N ASP A 67 -4.79 -1.83 4.42
CA ASP A 67 -3.42 -1.47 4.05
C ASP A 67 -2.49 -2.68 4.27
N ALA A 68 -1.27 -2.58 3.75
CA ALA A 68 -0.15 -3.39 4.23
C ALA A 68 0.22 -2.98 5.67
N CYS A 69 0.82 -3.88 6.43
CA CYS A 69 1.31 -3.60 7.77
C CYS A 69 2.68 -4.24 8.03
N GLN A 70 3.07 -4.28 9.30
CA GLN A 70 4.35 -4.82 9.73
C GLN A 70 4.45 -6.31 9.39
N GLY A 71 5.50 -6.69 8.64
CA GLY A 71 5.72 -8.06 8.18
C GLY A 71 5.27 -8.35 6.75
N ASP A 72 4.64 -7.39 6.05
CA ASP A 72 4.28 -7.54 4.63
C ASP A 72 5.38 -7.10 3.65
N SER A 73 6.47 -6.50 4.14
CA SER A 73 7.55 -5.97 3.31
C SER A 73 8.17 -7.04 2.40
N GLY A 74 8.24 -6.73 1.09
CA GLY A 74 8.84 -7.58 0.06
C GLY A 74 7.87 -8.48 -0.72
N GLY A 75 6.58 -8.45 -0.38
CA GLY A 75 5.51 -9.11 -1.13
C GLY A 75 5.09 -8.39 -2.42
#